data_AF-A0A485KNU4-F1
#
_entry.id   AF-A0A485KNU4-F1
#
_cell.length_a   1.000
_cell.length_b   1.000
_cell.length_c   1.000
_cell.angle_alpha   90.00
_cell.angle_beta   90.00
_cell.angle_gamma   90.00
#
_symmetry.space_group_name_H-M   'P 1'
#
loop_
_entity.id
_entity.type
_entity.pdbx_description
1 polymer ?
#
loop_
_entity_poly.entity_id
_entity_poly.type
_entity_poly.pdbx_seq_one_letter_code
_entity_poly.pdbx_strand_id
1 'polypeptide(L)'
;MVELPALSSTAAAPFLDLNSKTSEIDINLLLNGTSSLLVGMNVTTDQSNVKANGAYIGSQGLSITSNSGEINVTTLFVNATGPVGAKAPTTLTSSLGSVSLNNASLLDSPLTVSTDVSGIMLNNVITSVTHGRSNVALSSISGGIVASALSADWVSMKTKSGAITTDGLMSNGNDAFLGRIDVQSIGGDVRLLKTIAKGYVHVETNSGNIVVHLTSSTFVGLFYVRSEFGRISVRNGGNSTFDTITPLPTTDPREQQGLINCDTSCHYVGDIYVRTIYGNIDVLVGCQDPNACP
;
A
#
# COMPACT_ATOMS: atom_id res chain seq x y z
N MET A 1 30.16 -6.14 -29.84
CA MET A 1 29.83 -7.34 -29.05
C MET A 1 30.63 -7.22 -27.78
N VAL A 2 30.01 -6.72 -26.71
CA VAL A 2 30.67 -6.57 -25.41
C VAL A 2 30.13 -7.71 -24.56
N GLU A 3 30.96 -8.71 -24.31
CA GLU A 3 30.66 -9.73 -23.31
C GLU A 3 30.64 -9.07 -21.93
N LEU A 4 29.48 -9.14 -21.28
CA LEU A 4 29.38 -8.84 -19.86
C LEU A 4 29.92 -10.05 -19.09
N PRO A 5 30.74 -9.86 -18.06
CA PRO A 5 31.34 -10.97 -17.33
C PRO A 5 30.25 -11.73 -16.58
N ALA A 6 30.23 -13.06 -16.74
CA ALA A 6 29.55 -13.94 -15.82
C ALA A 6 30.18 -13.74 -14.43
N LEU A 7 29.41 -13.21 -13.48
CA LEU A 7 29.87 -13.07 -12.10
C LEU A 7 30.01 -14.48 -11.50
N SER A 8 31.26 -14.93 -11.43
CA SER A 8 31.67 -16.08 -10.61
C SER A 8 31.30 -15.84 -9.15
N SER A 9 30.94 -16.91 -8.45
CA SER A 9 30.40 -16.97 -7.08
C SER A 9 31.32 -16.47 -5.96
N THR A 10 32.27 -15.59 -6.26
CA THR A 10 33.24 -15.00 -5.33
C THR A 10 33.38 -13.48 -5.43
N ALA A 11 32.64 -12.80 -6.33
CA ALA A 11 32.60 -11.34 -6.39
C ALA A 11 31.38 -10.80 -5.63
N ALA A 12 31.61 -9.88 -4.69
CA ALA A 12 30.54 -9.17 -4.00
C ALA A 12 29.63 -8.47 -5.02
N ALA A 13 28.31 -8.61 -4.88
CA ALA A 13 27.34 -7.95 -5.75
C ALA A 13 27.58 -6.42 -5.77
N PRO A 14 27.54 -5.75 -6.92
CA PRO A 14 27.84 -4.33 -7.01
C PRO A 14 26.74 -3.47 -6.41
N PHE A 15 27.12 -2.27 -5.95
CA PHE A 15 26.17 -1.19 -5.69
C PHE A 15 26.02 -0.34 -6.95
N LEU A 16 24.79 -0.08 -7.38
CA LEU A 16 24.50 0.74 -8.55
C LEU A 16 24.11 2.16 -8.10
N ASP A 17 24.96 3.15 -8.39
CA ASP A 17 24.65 4.56 -8.14
C ASP A 17 24.52 5.30 -9.48
N LEU A 18 23.37 5.91 -9.71
CA LEU A 18 23.05 6.61 -10.95
C LEU A 18 22.55 8.02 -10.64
N ASN A 19 23.22 9.01 -11.21
CA ASN A 19 22.88 10.41 -11.01
C ASN A 19 22.81 11.11 -12.36
N SER A 20 21.65 11.68 -12.68
CA SER A 20 21.41 12.45 -13.89
C SER A 20 20.74 13.76 -13.54
N LYS A 21 20.92 14.79 -14.36
CA LYS A 21 20.16 16.04 -14.23
C LYS A 21 19.05 16.15 -15.27
N THR A 22 19.39 15.88 -16.53
CA THR A 22 18.54 16.16 -17.69
C THR A 22 18.51 15.03 -18.72
N SER A 23 19.16 13.90 -18.45
CA SER A 23 19.11 12.72 -19.31
C SER A 23 18.23 11.65 -18.69
N GLU A 24 17.37 11.04 -19.51
CA GLU A 24 16.57 9.88 -19.08
C GLU A 24 17.49 8.76 -18.61
N ILE A 25 17.09 8.14 -17.51
CA ILE A 25 17.73 6.94 -16.99
C ILE A 25 16.79 5.79 -17.34
N ASP A 26 17.16 4.98 -18.32
CA ASP A 26 16.45 3.74 -18.65
C ASP A 26 17.41 2.57 -18.40
N ILE A 27 17.15 1.83 -17.33
CA ILE A 27 17.99 0.71 -16.90
C ILE A 27 17.17 -0.56 -16.99
N ASN A 28 17.53 -1.39 -17.95
CA ASN A 28 17.07 -2.77 -17.99
C ASN A 28 18.13 -3.67 -17.36
N LEU A 29 17.81 -4.19 -16.17
CA LEU A 29 18.63 -5.11 -15.40
C LEU A 29 18.20 -6.57 -15.60
N LEU A 30 17.24 -6.85 -16.50
CA LEU A 30 16.95 -8.21 -16.96
C LEU A 30 17.96 -8.65 -18.03
N LEU A 31 18.68 -9.73 -17.74
CA LEU A 31 19.54 -10.43 -18.69
C LEU A 31 18.95 -11.81 -18.95
N ASN A 32 18.52 -12.07 -20.19
CA ASN A 32 17.87 -13.32 -20.60
C ASN A 32 16.69 -13.75 -19.69
N GLY A 33 15.90 -12.77 -19.23
CA GLY A 33 14.78 -13.01 -18.31
C GLY A 33 15.17 -13.19 -16.84
N THR A 34 16.45 -13.06 -16.49
CA THR A 34 16.95 -13.14 -15.11
C THR A 34 17.34 -11.76 -14.61
N SER A 35 16.92 -11.38 -13.41
CA SER A 35 17.28 -10.10 -12.80
C SER A 35 18.76 -10.04 -12.42
N SER A 36 19.37 -8.87 -12.61
CA SER A 36 20.75 -8.62 -12.17
C SER A 36 20.82 -8.55 -10.64
N LEU A 37 21.88 -9.12 -10.07
CA LEU A 37 22.13 -9.11 -8.63
C LEU A 37 22.91 -7.85 -8.23
N LEU A 38 22.33 -7.03 -7.35
CA LEU A 38 22.90 -5.82 -6.77
C LEU A 38 22.90 -5.91 -5.24
N VAL A 39 23.89 -5.32 -4.57
CA VAL A 39 23.83 -5.17 -3.09
C VAL A 39 22.91 -4.02 -2.67
N GLY A 40 22.75 -3.02 -3.54
CA GLY A 40 21.91 -1.83 -3.37
C GLY A 40 21.82 -1.04 -4.66
N MET A 41 20.81 -0.16 -4.75
CA MET A 41 20.64 0.75 -5.88
C MET A 41 20.21 2.14 -5.40
N ASN A 42 20.90 3.17 -5.87
CA ASN A 42 20.51 4.56 -5.71
C ASN A 42 20.37 5.22 -7.08
N VAL A 43 19.25 5.91 -7.30
CA VAL A 43 18.99 6.66 -8.52
C VAL A 43 18.51 8.06 -8.17
N THR A 44 19.17 9.08 -8.69
CA THR A 44 18.76 10.48 -8.49
C THR A 44 18.66 11.19 -9.84
N THR A 45 17.57 11.93 -10.03
CA THR A 45 17.30 12.73 -11.23
C THR A 45 16.71 14.10 -10.87
N ASP A 46 17.09 15.16 -11.59
CA ASP A 46 16.41 16.45 -11.45
C ASP A 46 15.16 16.50 -12.34
N GLN A 47 15.34 16.46 -13.67
CA GLN A 47 14.28 16.75 -14.63
C GLN A 47 13.82 15.56 -15.46
N SER A 48 14.55 14.45 -15.41
CA SER A 48 14.38 13.37 -16.38
C SER A 48 13.70 12.15 -15.82
N ASN A 49 13.01 11.43 -16.71
CA ASN A 49 12.32 10.21 -16.36
C ASN A 49 13.32 9.10 -15.99
N VAL A 50 12.93 8.29 -15.01
CA VAL A 50 13.66 7.11 -14.56
C VAL A 50 12.78 5.90 -14.81
N LYS A 51 13.30 4.96 -15.62
CA LYS A 51 12.74 3.63 -15.81
C LYS A 51 13.74 2.61 -15.29
N ALA A 52 13.30 1.77 -14.36
CA ALA A 52 14.09 0.66 -13.86
C ALA A 52 13.29 -0.63 -13.98
N ASN A 53 13.90 -1.64 -14.60
CA ASN A 53 13.27 -2.94 -14.79
C ASN A 53 14.22 -4.07 -14.39
N GLY A 54 13.77 -4.98 -13.52
CA GLY A 54 14.40 -6.29 -13.36
C GLY A 54 15.65 -6.36 -12.48
N ALA A 55 15.54 -6.03 -11.20
CA ALA A 55 16.66 -6.11 -10.27
C ALA A 55 16.38 -7.06 -9.10
N TYR A 56 17.40 -7.83 -8.69
CA TYR A 56 17.48 -8.41 -7.36
C TYR A 56 18.40 -7.52 -6.52
N ILE A 57 17.86 -6.88 -5.49
CA ILE A 57 18.58 -5.93 -4.64
C ILE A 57 18.76 -6.52 -3.25
N GLY A 58 19.99 -6.46 -2.73
CA GLY A 58 20.36 -7.00 -1.44
C GLY A 58 20.18 -6.03 -0.27
N SER A 59 21.03 -6.21 0.74
CA SER A 59 20.92 -5.62 2.08
C SER A 59 21.02 -4.10 2.16
N GLN A 60 21.40 -3.39 1.09
CA GLN A 60 21.45 -1.92 1.08
C GLN A 60 20.18 -1.27 0.52
N GLY A 61 19.23 -2.06 0.02
CA GLY A 61 17.91 -1.56 -0.39
C GLY A 61 17.93 -0.70 -1.65
N LEU A 62 16.83 0.02 -1.86
CA LEU A 62 16.56 0.80 -3.06
C LEU A 62 16.20 2.24 -2.67
N SER A 63 16.88 3.22 -3.26
CA SER A 63 16.50 4.62 -3.17
C SER A 63 16.38 5.23 -4.56
N ILE A 64 15.24 5.84 -4.85
CA ILE A 64 15.02 6.61 -6.08
C ILE A 64 14.45 7.98 -5.71
N THR A 65 15.12 9.04 -6.16
CA THR A 65 14.69 10.42 -5.96
C THR A 65 14.58 11.15 -7.29
N SER A 66 13.44 11.79 -7.54
CA SER A 66 13.20 12.66 -8.70
C SER A 66 12.70 14.02 -8.23
N ASN A 67 13.17 15.12 -8.83
CA ASN A 67 12.57 16.44 -8.56
C ASN A 67 11.34 16.66 -9.45
N SER A 68 11.42 16.38 -10.75
CA SER A 68 10.28 16.56 -11.66
C SER A 68 10.04 15.46 -12.69
N GLY A 69 11.01 14.59 -12.96
CA GLY A 69 10.83 13.48 -13.90
C GLY A 69 9.93 12.38 -13.34
N GLU A 70 9.31 11.60 -14.23
CA GLU A 70 8.50 10.45 -13.85
C GLU A 70 9.38 9.27 -13.41
N ILE A 71 8.94 8.51 -12.41
CA ILE A 71 9.59 7.29 -11.94
C ILE A 71 8.70 6.10 -12.27
N ASN A 72 9.24 5.12 -12.99
CA ASN A 72 8.58 3.84 -13.23
C ASN A 72 9.54 2.69 -12.92
N VAL A 73 9.20 1.94 -11.88
CA VAL A 73 9.95 0.75 -11.46
C VAL A 73 9.09 -0.48 -11.68
N THR A 74 9.65 -1.48 -12.36
CA THR A 74 8.96 -2.71 -12.70
C THR A 74 9.81 -3.94 -12.37
N THR A 75 9.17 -5.03 -11.97
CA THR A 75 9.81 -6.35 -11.80
C THR A 75 11.00 -6.28 -10.83
N LEU A 76 10.73 -5.94 -9.58
CA LEU A 76 11.76 -5.71 -8.56
C LEU A 76 11.66 -6.77 -7.45
N PHE A 77 12.79 -7.34 -7.06
CA PHE A 77 12.90 -8.13 -5.85
C PHE A 77 13.95 -7.49 -4.92
N VAL A 78 13.55 -7.10 -3.72
CA VAL A 78 14.46 -6.58 -2.69
C VAL A 78 14.48 -7.57 -1.55
N ASN A 79 15.66 -8.05 -1.21
CA ASN A 79 15.92 -8.80 0.00
C ASN A 79 16.92 -8.00 0.84
N ALA A 80 16.35 -7.12 1.67
CA ALA A 80 17.13 -6.23 2.51
C ALA A 80 17.49 -6.85 3.87
N THR A 81 17.45 -8.19 3.97
CA THR A 81 17.80 -8.92 5.20
C THR A 81 19.26 -8.67 5.56
N GLY A 82 19.48 -7.77 6.52
CA GLY A 82 20.80 -7.46 7.05
C GLY A 82 21.16 -8.34 8.25
N PRO A 83 22.40 -8.19 8.77
CA PRO A 83 22.81 -8.84 10.01
C PRO A 83 21.88 -8.45 11.16
N VAL A 84 21.50 -9.44 11.99
CA VAL A 84 20.69 -9.23 13.21
C VAL A 84 19.32 -8.58 12.92
N GLY A 85 18.74 -8.81 11.74
CA GLY A 85 17.40 -8.32 11.39
C GLY A 85 17.36 -6.84 11.01
N ALA A 86 18.50 -6.23 10.68
CA ALA A 86 18.53 -4.90 10.07
C ALA A 86 17.75 -4.90 8.73
N LYS A 87 17.03 -3.81 8.48
CA LYS A 87 16.11 -3.66 7.33
C LYS A 87 16.45 -2.39 6.58
N ALA A 88 17.02 -2.50 5.39
CA ALA A 88 17.21 -1.33 4.52
C ALA A 88 15.89 -1.01 3.79
N PRO A 89 15.47 0.27 3.73
CA PRO A 89 14.20 0.63 3.14
C PRO A 89 14.25 0.61 1.61
N THR A 90 13.06 0.54 1.01
CA THR A 90 12.83 0.93 -0.38
C THR A 90 12.11 2.28 -0.39
N THR A 91 12.78 3.31 -0.91
CA THR A 91 12.27 4.69 -0.92
C THR A 91 12.14 5.21 -2.35
N LEU A 92 10.94 5.66 -2.72
CA LEU A 92 10.69 6.34 -3.99
C LEU A 92 10.11 7.73 -3.69
N THR A 93 10.85 8.78 -4.04
CA THR A 93 10.45 10.16 -3.77
C THR A 93 10.42 10.97 -5.06
N SER A 94 9.33 11.71 -5.28
CA SER A 94 9.20 12.61 -6.43
C SER A 94 8.49 13.90 -6.06
N SER A 95 9.05 15.09 -6.30
CA SER A 95 8.29 16.32 -6.02
C SER A 95 7.16 16.57 -7.03
N LEU A 96 7.48 16.67 -8.32
CA LEU A 96 6.50 17.01 -9.36
C LEU A 96 6.14 15.85 -10.31
N GLY A 97 6.98 14.83 -10.44
CA GLY A 97 6.75 13.72 -11.38
C GLY A 97 5.90 12.60 -10.79
N SER A 98 5.23 11.81 -11.63
CA SER A 98 4.48 10.63 -11.19
C SER A 98 5.42 9.52 -10.71
N VAL A 99 4.94 8.69 -9.78
CA VAL A 99 5.71 7.55 -9.25
C VAL A 99 4.91 6.27 -9.42
N SER A 100 5.51 5.26 -10.04
CA SER A 100 4.93 3.94 -10.18
C SER A 100 5.88 2.82 -9.78
N LEU A 101 5.35 1.84 -9.05
CA LEU A 101 6.04 0.60 -8.69
C LEU A 101 5.12 -0.58 -9.02
N ASN A 102 5.56 -1.43 -9.94
CA ASN A 102 4.77 -2.53 -10.46
C ASN A 102 5.50 -3.87 -10.28
N ASN A 103 4.80 -4.92 -9.86
CA ASN A 103 5.34 -6.27 -9.70
C ASN A 103 6.60 -6.28 -8.83
N ALA A 104 6.45 -5.85 -7.57
CA ALA A 104 7.57 -5.75 -6.63
C ALA A 104 7.36 -6.65 -5.41
N SER A 105 8.43 -7.33 -5.00
CA SER A 105 8.46 -8.10 -3.75
C SER A 105 9.59 -7.56 -2.86
N LEU A 106 9.22 -7.13 -1.66
CA LEU A 106 10.10 -6.45 -0.71
C LEU A 106 10.18 -7.29 0.57
N LEU A 107 11.24 -8.08 0.71
CA LEU A 107 11.54 -8.85 1.91
C LEU A 107 12.47 -8.06 2.84
N ASP A 108 12.04 -7.89 4.08
CA ASP A 108 12.75 -7.12 5.12
C ASP A 108 13.10 -5.69 4.69
N SER A 109 12.27 -5.12 3.80
CA SER A 109 12.45 -3.81 3.20
C SER A 109 11.17 -2.99 3.31
N PRO A 110 11.04 -2.09 4.31
CA PRO A 110 9.91 -1.17 4.41
C PRO A 110 9.81 -0.27 3.17
N LEU A 111 8.59 -0.09 2.66
CA LEU A 111 8.34 0.75 1.49
C LEU A 111 7.89 2.14 1.92
N THR A 112 8.56 3.18 1.42
CA THR A 112 8.09 4.56 1.52
C THR A 112 8.00 5.16 0.13
N VAL A 113 6.82 5.66 -0.22
CA VAL A 113 6.60 6.39 -1.48
C VAL A 113 6.01 7.76 -1.18
N SER A 114 6.65 8.81 -1.68
CA SER A 114 6.23 10.17 -1.39
C SER A 114 6.26 11.06 -2.62
N THR A 115 5.21 11.86 -2.80
CA THR A 115 5.19 12.92 -3.80
C THR A 115 4.45 14.16 -3.33
N ASP A 116 4.75 15.32 -3.92
CA ASP A 116 4.01 16.53 -3.60
C ASP A 116 2.76 16.61 -4.48
N VAL A 117 2.96 16.70 -5.79
CA VAL A 117 1.87 17.10 -6.71
C VAL A 117 1.27 15.94 -7.49
N SER A 118 2.09 14.95 -7.85
CA SER A 118 1.74 13.93 -8.84
C SER A 118 1.20 12.65 -8.22
N GLY A 119 0.67 11.76 -9.06
CA GLY A 119 0.09 10.50 -8.60
C GLY A 119 1.13 9.47 -8.14
N ILE A 120 0.76 8.68 -7.13
CA ILE A 120 1.43 7.42 -6.76
C ILE A 120 0.60 6.27 -7.33
N MET A 121 1.25 5.34 -8.03
CA MET A 121 0.64 4.11 -8.55
C MET A 121 1.42 2.88 -8.10
N LEU A 122 0.81 2.07 -7.23
CA LEU A 122 1.35 0.76 -6.87
C LEU A 122 0.50 -0.33 -7.50
N ASN A 123 1.14 -1.33 -8.12
CA ASN A 123 0.43 -2.47 -8.69
C ASN A 123 1.17 -3.77 -8.37
N ASN A 124 0.49 -4.71 -7.73
CA ASN A 124 1.04 -6.02 -7.36
C ASN A 124 2.35 -5.87 -6.58
N VAL A 125 2.26 -5.25 -5.41
CA VAL A 125 3.39 -4.97 -4.52
C VAL A 125 3.18 -5.75 -3.22
N ILE A 126 4.14 -6.61 -2.88
CA ILE A 126 4.08 -7.45 -1.70
C ILE A 126 5.26 -7.12 -0.80
N THR A 127 4.98 -6.80 0.46
CA THR A 127 6.00 -6.53 1.48
C THR A 127 5.90 -7.56 2.60
N SER A 128 7.01 -8.21 2.90
CA SER A 128 7.11 -9.26 3.91
C SER A 128 8.37 -9.08 4.73
N VAL A 129 8.42 -9.75 5.89
CA VAL A 129 9.56 -9.66 6.81
C VAL A 129 9.85 -11.03 7.39
N THR A 130 11.11 -11.30 7.71
CA THR A 130 11.48 -12.51 8.45
C THR A 130 11.19 -12.37 9.94
N HIS A 131 11.28 -11.15 10.47
CA HIS A 131 11.06 -10.84 11.89
C HIS A 131 10.31 -9.52 12.08
N GLY A 132 9.41 -9.45 13.05
CA GLY A 132 8.58 -8.26 13.28
C GLY A 132 7.51 -8.09 12.20
N ARG A 133 7.24 -6.84 11.79
CA ARG A 133 6.17 -6.49 10.83
C ARG A 133 6.69 -5.82 9.56
N SER A 134 6.02 -6.04 8.42
CA SER A 134 6.22 -5.28 7.18
C SER A 134 5.41 -3.98 7.21
N ASN A 135 5.93 -2.93 6.56
CA ASN A 135 5.33 -1.60 6.61
C ASN A 135 5.41 -0.90 5.25
N VAL A 136 4.31 -0.25 4.88
CA VAL A 136 4.19 0.58 3.68
C VAL A 136 3.66 1.96 4.09
N ALA A 137 4.36 3.01 3.69
CA ALA A 137 3.94 4.39 3.91
C ALA A 137 3.86 5.15 2.57
N LEU A 138 2.66 5.61 2.21
CA LEU A 138 2.38 6.37 0.99
C LEU A 138 1.93 7.78 1.37
N SER A 139 2.57 8.80 0.82
CA SER A 139 2.23 10.19 1.11
C SER A 139 2.18 11.02 -0.15
N SER A 140 1.09 11.76 -0.32
CA SER A 140 0.93 12.78 -1.36
C SER A 140 0.52 14.12 -0.74
N ILE A 141 0.79 15.26 -1.37
CA ILE A 141 0.14 16.52 -0.96
C ILE A 141 -1.16 16.66 -1.73
N SER A 142 -1.12 16.69 -3.06
CA SER A 142 -2.29 16.93 -3.92
C SER A 142 -2.55 15.85 -4.95
N GLY A 143 -1.56 15.02 -5.28
CA GLY A 143 -1.75 13.92 -6.22
C GLY A 143 -2.48 12.73 -5.62
N GLY A 144 -3.12 11.93 -6.47
CA GLY A 144 -3.85 10.73 -6.02
C GLY A 144 -2.92 9.60 -5.61
N ILE A 145 -3.37 8.75 -4.69
CA ILE A 145 -2.71 7.47 -4.37
C ILE A 145 -3.59 6.36 -4.93
N VAL A 146 -3.04 5.56 -5.83
CA VAL A 146 -3.71 4.39 -6.41
C VAL A 146 -2.89 3.15 -6.08
N ALA A 147 -3.47 2.20 -5.36
CA ALA A 147 -2.81 0.94 -5.03
C ALA A 147 -3.68 -0.27 -5.38
N SER A 148 -3.21 -1.09 -6.31
CA SER A 148 -3.85 -2.34 -6.73
C SER A 148 -3.04 -3.53 -6.25
N ALA A 149 -3.68 -4.48 -5.55
CA ALA A 149 -3.04 -5.67 -5.01
C ALA A 149 -1.77 -5.35 -4.17
N LEU A 150 -1.91 -4.40 -3.23
CA LEU A 150 -0.87 -4.07 -2.26
C LEU A 150 -1.02 -4.97 -1.02
N SER A 151 0.06 -5.62 -0.59
CA SER A 151 0.07 -6.48 0.60
C SER A 151 1.20 -6.09 1.56
N ALA A 152 0.85 -5.83 2.82
CA ALA A 152 1.78 -5.54 3.92
C ALA A 152 1.11 -5.83 5.25
N ASP A 153 1.85 -5.89 6.36
CA ASP A 153 1.20 -5.95 7.66
C ASP A 153 0.54 -4.60 7.97
N TRP A 154 1.34 -3.53 7.87
CA TRP A 154 0.90 -2.16 8.16
C TRP A 154 0.97 -1.29 6.90
N VAL A 155 -0.12 -0.58 6.62
CA VAL A 155 -0.25 0.33 5.48
C VAL A 155 -0.74 1.68 5.97
N SER A 156 0.05 2.73 5.76
CA SER A 156 -0.31 4.12 6.05
C SER A 156 -0.40 4.91 4.75
N MET A 157 -1.51 5.59 4.52
CA MET A 157 -1.73 6.42 3.34
C MET A 157 -2.18 7.82 3.75
N LYS A 158 -1.49 8.85 3.25
CA LYS A 158 -1.78 10.24 3.59
C LYS A 158 -1.85 11.13 2.37
N THR A 159 -2.86 12.00 2.33
CA THR A 159 -2.98 13.05 1.33
C THR A 159 -3.62 14.31 1.91
N LYS A 160 -3.36 15.48 1.32
CA LYS A 160 -4.15 16.68 1.67
C LYS A 160 -5.36 16.79 0.75
N SER A 161 -5.20 16.77 -0.56
CA SER A 161 -6.32 16.98 -1.49
C SER A 161 -6.49 15.91 -2.58
N GLY A 162 -5.50 15.04 -2.77
CA GLY A 162 -5.61 13.97 -3.75
C GLY A 162 -6.53 12.85 -3.27
N ALA A 163 -7.18 12.12 -4.18
CA ALA A 163 -7.97 10.96 -3.80
C ALA A 163 -7.07 9.76 -3.44
N ILE A 164 -7.53 8.91 -2.54
CA ILE A 164 -6.92 7.61 -2.23
C ILE A 164 -7.85 6.53 -2.75
N THR A 165 -7.38 5.68 -3.65
CA THR A 165 -8.14 4.55 -4.18
C THR A 165 -7.29 3.30 -4.09
N THR A 166 -7.84 2.25 -3.46
CA THR A 166 -7.22 0.93 -3.46
C THR A 166 -8.19 -0.12 -3.99
N ASP A 167 -7.67 -1.15 -4.64
CA ASP A 167 -8.41 -2.34 -5.06
C ASP A 167 -7.58 -3.57 -4.70
N GLY A 168 -8.12 -4.45 -3.85
CA GLY A 168 -7.40 -5.63 -3.38
C GLY A 168 -6.28 -5.31 -2.37
N LEU A 169 -6.45 -4.27 -1.55
CA LEU A 169 -5.54 -3.96 -0.45
C LEU A 169 -5.61 -5.06 0.60
N MET A 170 -4.46 -5.57 1.02
CA MET A 170 -4.33 -6.58 2.06
C MET A 170 -3.45 -6.07 3.19
N SER A 171 -4.05 -5.90 4.36
CA SER A 171 -3.33 -5.72 5.62
C SER A 171 -3.28 -7.04 6.37
N ASN A 172 -2.07 -7.57 6.44
CA ASN A 172 -1.76 -8.80 7.15
C ASN A 172 -1.52 -8.52 8.63
N GLY A 173 -1.77 -9.52 9.45
CA GLY A 173 -1.30 -9.57 10.82
C GLY A 173 -0.59 -10.90 11.01
N ASN A 174 0.01 -11.08 12.17
CA ASN A 174 0.45 -12.38 12.64
C ASN A 174 0.01 -12.59 14.09
N ASP A 175 0.41 -13.72 14.67
CA ASP A 175 0.03 -14.05 16.04
C ASP A 175 0.59 -13.06 17.09
N ALA A 176 1.60 -12.25 16.73
CA ALA A 176 2.23 -11.27 17.62
C ALA A 176 1.69 -9.84 17.47
N PHE A 177 1.16 -9.46 16.31
CA PHE A 177 0.58 -8.15 16.06
C PHE A 177 -0.54 -8.20 15.03
N LEU A 178 -1.55 -7.35 15.26
CA LEU A 178 -2.64 -7.14 14.33
C LEU A 178 -2.15 -6.31 13.13
N GLY A 179 -2.77 -6.59 11.98
CA GLY A 179 -2.66 -5.76 10.80
C GLY A 179 -3.25 -4.38 11.03
N ARG A 180 -2.78 -3.42 10.24
CA ARG A 180 -3.21 -2.03 10.35
C ARG A 180 -3.29 -1.33 9.00
N ILE A 181 -4.40 -0.65 8.77
CA ILE A 181 -4.60 0.29 7.67
C ILE A 181 -4.93 1.65 8.30
N ASP A 182 -4.06 2.64 8.12
CA ASP A 182 -4.30 4.02 8.51
C ASP A 182 -4.40 4.90 7.26
N VAL A 183 -5.50 5.66 7.15
CA VAL A 183 -5.73 6.56 6.03
C VAL A 183 -6.12 7.93 6.54
N GLN A 184 -5.37 8.94 6.12
CA GLN A 184 -5.66 10.33 6.42
C GLN A 184 -5.75 11.16 5.14
N SER A 185 -6.90 11.80 4.94
CA SER A 185 -7.13 12.79 3.89
C SER A 185 -7.59 14.11 4.52
N ILE A 186 -7.47 15.25 3.82
CA ILE A 186 -8.17 16.48 4.22
C ILE A 186 -9.38 16.66 3.31
N GLY A 187 -9.15 16.78 2.00
CA GLY A 187 -10.18 17.07 1.01
C GLY A 187 -10.46 15.96 0.00
N GLY A 188 -9.53 15.01 -0.18
CA GLY A 188 -9.68 13.96 -1.17
C GLY A 188 -10.57 12.82 -0.70
N ASP A 189 -11.35 12.25 -1.64
CA ASP A 189 -12.12 11.03 -1.41
C ASP A 189 -11.20 9.86 -1.04
N VAL A 190 -11.69 8.97 -0.18
CA VAL A 190 -11.03 7.72 0.18
C VAL A 190 -11.90 6.55 -0.27
N ARG A 191 -11.34 5.65 -1.07
CA ARG A 191 -12.00 4.45 -1.56
C ARG A 191 -11.10 3.25 -1.29
N LEU A 192 -11.45 2.46 -0.28
CA LEU A 192 -10.81 1.19 0.01
C LEU A 192 -11.70 0.08 -0.56
N LEU A 193 -11.38 -0.41 -1.76
CA LEU A 193 -12.19 -1.41 -2.45
C LEU A 193 -11.56 -2.79 -2.28
N LYS A 194 -12.41 -3.81 -2.12
CA LYS A 194 -12.00 -5.22 -1.95
C LYS A 194 -10.85 -5.37 -0.94
N THR A 195 -11.00 -4.72 0.21
CA THR A 195 -9.97 -4.67 1.24
C THR A 195 -10.07 -5.88 2.16
N ILE A 196 -8.94 -6.55 2.39
CA ILE A 196 -8.78 -7.62 3.37
C ILE A 196 -7.96 -7.05 4.53
N ALA A 197 -8.55 -6.97 5.72
CA ALA A 197 -7.89 -6.43 6.90
C ALA A 197 -7.89 -7.45 8.04
N LYS A 198 -6.69 -7.83 8.52
CA LYS A 198 -6.49 -8.68 9.70
C LYS A 198 -6.17 -7.85 10.94
N GLY A 199 -7.02 -6.89 11.26
CA GLY A 199 -6.81 -5.95 12.36
C GLY A 199 -7.53 -4.63 12.14
N TYR A 200 -6.84 -3.52 12.38
CA TYR A 200 -7.47 -2.20 12.44
C TYR A 200 -7.59 -1.53 11.08
N VAL A 201 -8.74 -0.91 10.83
CA VAL A 201 -8.96 0.00 9.71
C VAL A 201 -9.34 1.37 10.26
N HIS A 202 -8.45 2.35 10.14
CA HIS A 202 -8.65 3.72 10.57
C HIS A 202 -8.66 4.63 9.34
N VAL A 203 -9.80 5.29 9.08
CA VAL A 203 -9.91 6.30 8.01
C VAL A 203 -10.42 7.61 8.57
N GLU A 204 -9.70 8.70 8.30
CA GLU A 204 -10.13 10.05 8.62
C GLU A 204 -10.03 10.98 7.41
N THR A 205 -11.05 11.80 7.21
CA THR A 205 -11.02 12.90 6.25
C THR A 205 -11.75 14.13 6.79
N ASN A 206 -11.51 15.33 6.26
CA ASN A 206 -12.33 16.49 6.62
C ASN A 206 -13.54 16.59 5.70
N SER A 207 -13.35 16.54 4.38
CA SER A 207 -14.46 16.75 3.42
C SER A 207 -14.62 15.71 2.34
N GLY A 208 -13.67 14.78 2.19
CA GLY A 208 -13.77 13.71 1.20
C GLY A 208 -14.88 12.70 1.57
N ASN A 209 -15.50 12.10 0.57
CA ASN A 209 -16.34 10.92 0.80
C ASN A 209 -15.46 9.72 1.15
N ILE A 210 -15.97 8.82 1.97
CA ILE A 210 -15.30 7.59 2.36
C ILE A 210 -16.13 6.40 1.90
N VAL A 211 -15.50 5.49 1.15
CA VAL A 211 -16.02 4.17 0.85
C VAL A 211 -15.04 3.14 1.39
N VAL A 212 -15.50 2.29 2.30
CA VAL A 212 -14.72 1.13 2.79
C VAL A 212 -15.49 -0.12 2.45
N HIS A 213 -14.97 -0.91 1.52
CA HIS A 213 -15.50 -2.21 1.17
C HIS A 213 -14.56 -3.31 1.67
N LEU A 214 -14.97 -3.96 2.75
CA LEU A 214 -14.26 -5.11 3.32
C LEU A 214 -14.74 -6.39 2.63
N THR A 215 -13.84 -7.02 1.89
CA THR A 215 -14.06 -8.36 1.34
C THR A 215 -13.55 -9.39 2.33
N SER A 216 -14.45 -9.99 3.08
CA SER A 216 -14.14 -11.10 3.97
C SER A 216 -15.37 -11.99 4.08
N SER A 217 -15.14 -13.28 4.33
CA SER A 217 -16.16 -14.23 4.81
C SER A 217 -16.01 -14.51 6.32
N THR A 218 -15.05 -13.85 6.98
CA THR A 218 -14.54 -14.25 8.31
C THR A 218 -14.13 -13.07 9.21
N PHE A 219 -14.51 -11.83 8.86
CA PHE A 219 -14.18 -10.64 9.65
C PHE A 219 -15.13 -10.51 10.85
N VAL A 220 -14.56 -10.25 12.03
CA VAL A 220 -15.29 -10.00 13.26
C VAL A 220 -14.70 -8.80 13.97
N GLY A 221 -15.54 -7.92 14.48
CA GLY A 221 -15.11 -6.89 15.40
C GLY A 221 -16.03 -5.68 15.42
N LEU A 222 -15.58 -4.63 16.09
CA LEU A 222 -16.38 -3.43 16.29
C LEU A 222 -16.21 -2.48 15.12
N PHE A 223 -17.27 -1.76 14.80
CA PHE A 223 -17.17 -0.58 13.95
C PHE A 223 -17.70 0.65 14.66
N TYR A 224 -17.03 1.77 14.41
CA TYR A 224 -17.46 3.11 14.75
C TYR A 224 -17.33 4.00 13.52
N VAL A 225 -18.42 4.62 13.10
CA VAL A 225 -18.44 5.53 11.97
C VAL A 225 -19.10 6.84 12.34
N ARG A 226 -18.54 7.97 11.91
CA ARG A 226 -19.06 9.31 12.23
C ARG A 226 -18.89 10.31 11.09
N SER A 227 -19.95 11.02 10.76
CA SER A 227 -19.96 12.14 9.82
C SER A 227 -20.73 13.31 10.44
N GLU A 228 -20.10 14.49 10.58
CA GLU A 228 -20.77 15.63 11.21
C GLU A 228 -21.91 16.19 10.35
N PHE A 229 -21.74 16.19 9.02
CA PHE A 229 -22.70 16.80 8.08
C PHE A 229 -23.07 15.90 6.89
N GLY A 230 -22.37 14.79 6.67
CA GLY A 230 -22.68 13.85 5.59
C GLY A 230 -23.54 12.68 6.04
N ARG A 231 -23.94 11.86 5.08
CA ARG A 231 -24.72 10.64 5.33
C ARG A 231 -23.82 9.48 5.71
N ILE A 232 -24.36 8.58 6.52
CA ILE A 232 -23.70 7.35 6.94
C ILE A 232 -24.53 6.17 6.46
N SER A 233 -23.84 5.19 5.88
CA SER A 233 -24.41 3.88 5.57
C SER A 233 -23.43 2.79 5.97
N VAL A 234 -23.91 1.80 6.71
CA VAL A 234 -23.18 0.55 7.01
C VAL A 234 -24.11 -0.59 6.63
N ARG A 235 -23.68 -1.42 5.68
CA ARG A 235 -24.54 -2.42 5.04
C ARG A 235 -23.75 -3.60 4.49
N ASN A 236 -24.43 -4.70 4.25
CA ASN A 236 -23.83 -5.82 3.53
C ASN A 236 -23.62 -5.43 2.05
N GLY A 237 -22.47 -5.81 1.51
CA GLY A 237 -22.13 -5.67 0.10
C GLY A 237 -22.78 -6.79 -0.72
N GLY A 238 -23.68 -6.42 -1.64
CA GLY A 238 -24.34 -7.38 -2.53
C GLY A 238 -25.28 -8.35 -1.80
N ASN A 239 -25.38 -9.58 -2.33
CA ASN A 239 -26.18 -10.67 -1.74
C ASN A 239 -25.38 -11.48 -0.69
N SER A 240 -24.38 -10.88 -0.04
CA SER A 240 -23.62 -11.58 1.00
C SER A 240 -24.52 -11.95 2.18
N THR A 241 -24.54 -13.24 2.52
CA THR A 241 -25.25 -13.81 3.68
C THR A 241 -24.29 -14.24 4.78
N PHE A 242 -22.98 -14.11 4.57
CA PHE A 242 -21.96 -14.67 5.47
C PHE A 242 -21.58 -13.74 6.63
N ASP A 243 -21.81 -12.44 6.47
CA ASP A 243 -21.54 -11.44 7.51
C ASP A 243 -22.86 -10.84 8.00
N THR A 244 -22.97 -10.74 9.32
CA THR A 244 -24.07 -10.10 10.02
C THR A 244 -23.61 -8.79 10.64
N ILE A 245 -24.27 -7.70 10.28
CA ILE A 245 -24.09 -6.39 10.91
C ILE A 245 -25.12 -6.26 12.03
N THR A 246 -24.63 -6.10 13.26
CA THR A 246 -25.45 -5.87 14.45
C THR A 246 -25.24 -4.44 14.94
N PRO A 247 -26.15 -3.50 14.64
CA PRO A 247 -26.06 -2.14 15.16
C PRO A 247 -26.16 -2.11 16.68
N LEU A 248 -25.34 -1.30 17.31
CA LEU A 248 -25.46 -0.96 18.73
C LEU A 248 -26.20 0.37 18.89
N PRO A 249 -26.93 0.58 20.01
CA PRO A 249 -27.63 1.83 20.27
C PRO A 249 -26.69 3.04 20.21
N THR A 250 -27.16 4.12 19.59
CA THR A 250 -26.51 5.43 19.59
C THR A 250 -27.54 6.52 19.86
N THR A 251 -27.14 7.55 20.60
CA THR A 251 -27.97 8.74 20.85
C THR A 251 -27.67 9.87 19.87
N ASP A 252 -26.53 9.82 19.17
CA ASP A 252 -26.14 10.84 18.20
C ASP A 252 -26.47 10.34 16.77
N PRO A 253 -27.35 11.03 16.02
CA PRO A 253 -27.68 10.63 14.65
C PRO A 253 -26.53 10.80 13.66
N ARG A 254 -25.42 11.44 14.07
CA ARG A 254 -24.19 11.63 13.27
C ARG A 254 -23.20 10.49 13.41
N GLU A 255 -23.51 9.48 14.22
CA GLU A 255 -22.66 8.31 14.38
C GLU A 255 -23.45 7.02 14.24
N GLN A 256 -22.78 5.97 13.80
CA GLN A 256 -23.29 4.61 13.83
C GLN A 256 -22.18 3.72 14.36
N GLN A 257 -22.55 2.77 15.21
CA GLN A 257 -21.62 1.81 15.79
C GLN A 257 -22.28 0.45 15.89
N GLY A 258 -21.48 -0.59 15.99
CA GLY A 258 -21.99 -1.94 16.04
C GLY A 258 -20.92 -3.00 15.99
N LEU A 259 -21.37 -4.23 15.80
CA LEU A 259 -20.52 -5.38 15.60
C LEU A 259 -20.72 -5.90 14.18
N ILE A 260 -19.62 -6.31 13.56
CA ILE A 260 -19.62 -7.20 12.41
C ILE A 260 -19.29 -8.58 12.94
N ASN A 261 -20.10 -9.57 12.60
CA ASN A 261 -19.85 -10.95 12.92
C ASN A 261 -19.94 -11.81 11.66
N CYS A 262 -19.22 -12.92 11.64
CA CYS A 262 -19.28 -13.89 10.55
C CYS A 262 -20.08 -15.13 10.98
N ASP A 263 -20.73 -15.83 10.03
CA ASP A 263 -21.64 -16.93 10.35
C ASP A 263 -20.93 -18.23 10.72
N THR A 264 -19.95 -18.67 9.94
CA THR A 264 -19.27 -19.96 10.15
C THR A 264 -17.80 -19.86 9.77
N SER A 265 -16.91 -19.83 10.77
CA SER A 265 -15.43 -19.79 10.69
C SER A 265 -14.80 -18.39 10.77
N CYS A 266 -15.01 -17.71 11.88
CA CYS A 266 -14.42 -16.40 12.10
C CYS A 266 -12.96 -16.52 12.48
N HIS A 267 -12.10 -15.91 11.68
CA HIS A 267 -10.65 -15.98 11.86
C HIS A 267 -9.99 -14.61 12.05
N TYR A 268 -10.69 -13.52 11.75
CA TYR A 268 -10.11 -12.18 11.80
C TYR A 268 -10.82 -11.32 12.84
N VAL A 269 -10.06 -10.82 13.82
CA VAL A 269 -10.51 -9.84 14.81
C VAL A 269 -9.90 -8.48 14.48
N GLY A 270 -10.73 -7.45 14.36
CA GLY A 270 -10.26 -6.11 14.05
C GLY A 270 -11.31 -5.04 14.26
N ASP A 271 -10.89 -3.80 14.54
CA ASP A 271 -11.82 -2.69 14.70
C ASP A 271 -11.76 -1.73 13.51
N ILE A 272 -12.93 -1.23 13.13
CA ILE A 272 -13.11 -0.25 12.07
C ILE A 272 -13.45 1.09 12.72
N TYR A 273 -12.65 2.10 12.42
CA TYR A 273 -12.93 3.47 12.81
C TYR A 273 -12.90 4.35 11.55
N VAL A 274 -14.02 4.99 11.25
CA VAL A 274 -14.15 5.86 10.07
C VAL A 274 -14.76 7.19 10.47
N ARG A 275 -14.11 8.29 10.13
CA ARG A 275 -14.62 9.63 10.44
C ARG A 275 -14.45 10.61 9.30
N THR A 276 -15.48 11.43 9.11
CA THR A 276 -15.43 12.63 8.26
C THR A 276 -16.16 13.80 8.89
N ILE A 277 -15.87 15.04 8.48
CA ILE A 277 -16.66 16.21 8.90
C ILE A 277 -17.80 16.42 7.89
N TYR A 278 -17.49 16.56 6.60
CA TYR A 278 -18.47 16.93 5.58
C TYR A 278 -18.82 15.82 4.58
N GLY A 279 -18.00 14.77 4.49
CA GLY A 279 -18.19 13.71 3.49
C GLY A 279 -19.27 12.70 3.84
N ASN A 280 -19.75 11.97 2.85
CA ASN A 280 -20.55 10.77 3.11
C ASN A 280 -19.65 9.59 3.45
N ILE A 281 -20.16 8.65 4.24
CA ILE A 281 -19.51 7.38 4.57
C ILE A 281 -20.39 6.24 4.07
N ASP A 282 -19.82 5.32 3.28
CA ASP A 282 -20.42 4.03 2.93
C ASP A 282 -19.44 2.91 3.32
N VAL A 283 -19.81 2.12 4.34
CA VAL A 283 -19.07 0.92 4.74
C VAL A 283 -19.86 -0.29 4.25
N LEU A 284 -19.23 -1.06 3.36
CA LEU A 284 -19.75 -2.29 2.81
C LEU A 284 -18.98 -3.47 3.39
N VAL A 285 -19.70 -4.46 3.89
CA VAL A 285 -19.12 -5.68 4.46
C VAL A 285 -19.54 -6.88 3.62
N GLY A 286 -18.59 -7.75 3.29
CA GLY A 286 -18.84 -8.99 2.57
C GLY A 286 -18.65 -8.87 1.06
N CYS A 287 -18.79 -10.01 0.40
CA CYS A 287 -18.40 -10.18 -0.99
C CYS A 287 -19.56 -9.99 -1.95
N GLN A 288 -19.32 -9.32 -3.09
CA GLN A 288 -20.30 -9.25 -4.17
C GLN A 288 -20.41 -10.56 -4.95
N ASP A 289 -19.33 -11.37 -4.98
CA ASP A 289 -19.28 -12.71 -5.59
C ASP A 289 -18.64 -13.69 -4.59
N PRO A 290 -19.34 -14.76 -4.16
CA PRO A 290 -18.79 -15.79 -3.27
C PRO A 290 -17.53 -16.47 -3.81
N ASN A 291 -17.32 -16.51 -5.12
CA ASN A 291 -16.14 -17.14 -5.75
C ASN A 291 -14.94 -16.19 -5.85
N ALA A 292 -15.15 -14.88 -5.62
CA ALA A 292 -14.10 -13.87 -5.65
C ALA A 292 -13.48 -13.61 -4.27
N CYS A 293 -13.92 -14.35 -3.25
CA CYS A 293 -13.41 -14.27 -1.89
C CYS A 293 -12.70 -15.58 -1.52
N PRO A 294 -11.36 -15.58 -1.43
CA PRO A 294 -10.61 -16.73 -0.92
C PRO A 294 -10.84 -16.96 0.57
#